data_AF-A0A1X3J4G2-F1
#
_entry.id   AF-A0A1X3J4G2-F1
#
_cell.length_a   1.000
_cell.length_b   1.000
_cell.length_c   1.000
_cell.angle_alpha   90.00
_cell.angle_beta   90.00
_cell.angle_gamma   90.00
#
_symmetry.space_group_name_H-M   'P 1'
#
loop_
_entity.id
_entity.type
_entity.pdbx_description
1 polymer ?
#
loop_
_entity_poly.entity_id
_entity_poly.type
_entity_poly.pdbx_seq_one_letter_code
_entity_poly.pdbx_strand_id
1 'polypeptide(L)'
;MGKGSSKGHTPREAKDNLKSTQLLSVIDAISEGPVEGPVDGLKSVLLNSTPVLDTEGNTNISGVTVVFRAGEQEQTPPEGF
;
A
#
# COMPACT_ATOMS: atom_id res chain seq x y z
N MET A 1 22.30 -20.23 -55.62
CA MET A 1 22.39 -18.81 -55.19
C MET A 1 21.08 -18.46 -54.49
N GLY A 2 21.09 -18.18 -53.19
CA GLY A 2 19.88 -17.85 -52.43
C GLY A 2 20.26 -17.37 -51.03
N LYS A 3 20.75 -16.13 -50.93
CA LYS A 3 21.12 -15.49 -49.66
C LYS A 3 19.84 -14.99 -48.97
N GLY A 4 19.26 -15.80 -48.08
CA GLY A 4 18.29 -15.34 -47.09
C GLY A 4 19.03 -14.78 -45.88
N SER A 5 19.29 -13.47 -45.87
CA SER A 5 19.88 -12.78 -44.70
C SER A 5 18.82 -12.62 -43.62
N SER A 6 18.51 -13.69 -42.86
CA SER A 6 17.72 -13.57 -41.64
C SER A 6 18.55 -12.87 -40.58
N LYS A 7 18.24 -11.58 -40.35
CA LYS A 7 18.80 -10.80 -39.25
C LYS A 7 18.41 -11.51 -37.95
N GLY A 8 19.37 -12.20 -37.33
CA GLY A 8 19.14 -12.97 -36.11
C GLY A 8 18.59 -12.07 -35.03
N HIS A 9 17.37 -12.37 -34.56
CA HIS A 9 16.80 -11.69 -33.41
C HIS A 9 17.46 -12.29 -32.18
N THR A 10 18.26 -11.51 -31.46
CA THR A 10 18.77 -11.91 -30.14
C THR A 10 17.61 -11.81 -29.15
N PRO A 11 17.13 -12.93 -28.57
CA PRO A 11 16.15 -12.87 -27.51
C PRO A 11 16.75 -12.09 -26.34
N ARG A 12 16.02 -11.09 -25.84
CA ARG A 12 16.37 -10.41 -24.61
C ARG A 12 15.44 -10.90 -23.53
N GLU A 13 15.98 -11.45 -22.45
CA GLU A 13 15.20 -11.69 -21.24
C GLU A 13 14.61 -10.37 -20.76
N ALA A 14 13.29 -10.35 -20.57
CA ALA A 14 12.67 -9.29 -19.80
C ALA A 14 13.34 -9.26 -18.43
N LYS A 15 13.65 -8.06 -17.93
CA LYS A 15 14.33 -7.90 -16.64
C LYS A 15 13.40 -8.47 -15.56
N ASP A 16 13.63 -9.71 -15.15
CA ASP A 16 12.96 -10.29 -13.98
C ASP A 16 13.49 -9.55 -12.76
N ASN A 17 12.70 -8.61 -12.28
CA ASN A 17 13.05 -7.86 -11.09
C ASN A 17 12.52 -8.55 -9.82
N LEU A 18 11.86 -9.71 -9.94
CA LEU A 18 11.19 -10.45 -8.86
C LEU A 18 10.28 -9.57 -7.97
N LYS A 19 9.94 -8.36 -8.44
CA LYS A 19 9.17 -7.38 -7.66
C LYS A 19 7.72 -7.54 -8.07
N SER A 20 7.08 -8.56 -7.51
CA SER A 20 5.63 -8.52 -7.34
C SER A 20 5.34 -7.39 -6.36
N THR A 21 4.74 -6.29 -6.84
CA THR A 21 4.15 -5.31 -5.92
C THR A 21 2.92 -5.98 -5.33
N GLN A 22 3.07 -6.51 -4.12
CA GLN A 22 1.96 -7.07 -3.36
C GLN A 22 1.24 -5.92 -2.68
N LEU A 23 -0.01 -5.72 -3.06
CA LEU A 23 -0.90 -4.74 -2.45
C LEU A 23 -1.81 -5.49 -1.47
N LEU A 24 -1.94 -4.96 -0.27
CA LEU A 24 -2.85 -5.46 0.75
C LEU A 24 -3.79 -4.32 1.16
N SER A 25 -5.08 -4.62 1.21
CA SER A 25 -6.11 -3.71 1.71
C SER A 25 -6.83 -4.41 2.86
N VAL A 26 -6.95 -3.73 4.01
CA VAL A 26 -7.59 -4.27 5.22
C VAL A 26 -8.50 -3.21 5.82
N ILE A 27 -9.65 -3.65 6.34
CA ILE A 27 -10.51 -2.84 7.21
C ILE A 27 -10.37 -3.38 8.63
N ASP A 28 -10.10 -2.48 9.57
CA ASP A 28 -10.10 -2.78 11.00
C ASP A 28 -11.24 -2.03 11.69
N ALA A 29 -12.03 -2.75 12.50
CA ALA A 29 -13.16 -2.20 13.23
C ALA A 29 -12.77 -2.05 14.70
N ILE A 30 -12.48 -0.82 15.12
CA ILE A 30 -11.79 -0.53 16.38
C ILE A 30 -12.78 -0.18 17.52
N SER A 31 -13.89 0.49 17.20
CA SER A 31 -14.89 0.92 18.19
C SER A 31 -16.29 0.98 17.58
N GLU A 32 -17.29 1.10 18.47
CA GLU A 32 -18.67 1.41 18.11
C GLU A 32 -18.98 2.85 18.51
N GLY A 33 -19.67 3.58 17.63
CA GLY A 33 -20.08 4.97 17.84
C GLY A 33 -18.97 5.99 17.60
N PRO A 34 -19.30 7.30 17.77
CA PRO A 34 -18.40 8.40 17.45
C PRO A 34 -17.06 8.38 18.19
N VAL A 35 -15.96 8.48 17.44
CA VAL A 35 -14.58 8.55 17.96
C VAL A 35 -13.72 9.50 17.11
N GLU A 36 -12.78 10.20 17.75
CA GLU A 36 -11.89 11.16 17.05
C GLU A 36 -10.82 10.48 16.18
N GLY A 37 -10.50 9.22 16.49
CA GLY A 37 -9.53 8.40 15.76
C GLY A 37 -8.15 8.32 16.38
N PRO A 38 -7.16 7.84 15.61
CA PRO A 38 -5.82 7.63 16.14
C PRO A 38 -5.17 8.96 16.50
N VAL A 39 -4.76 9.09 17.76
CA VAL A 39 -3.92 10.18 18.23
C VAL A 39 -2.65 10.25 17.37
N ASP A 40 -2.17 11.41 16.99
CA ASP A 40 -0.96 11.59 16.16
C ASP A 40 -0.99 10.89 14.77
N GLY A 41 -2.17 10.53 14.25
CA GLY A 41 -2.35 10.03 12.89
C GLY A 41 -1.51 8.79 12.59
N LEU A 42 -0.71 8.82 11.52
CA LEU A 42 0.12 7.68 11.09
C LEU A 42 1.18 7.26 12.12
N LYS A 43 1.55 8.12 13.09
CA LYS A 43 2.46 7.72 14.17
C LYS A 43 1.85 6.64 15.09
N SER A 44 0.53 6.63 15.22
CA SER A 44 -0.21 5.62 15.99
C SER A 44 -0.61 4.39 15.20
N VAL A 45 -0.27 4.33 13.91
CA VAL A 45 -0.49 3.14 13.08
C VAL A 45 0.79 2.31 13.10
N LEU A 46 0.71 1.11 13.67
CA LEU A 46 1.85 0.22 13.82
C LEU A 46 1.67 -1.02 12.94
N LEU A 47 2.70 -1.34 12.17
CA LEU A 47 2.80 -2.62 11.45
C LEU A 47 3.81 -3.49 12.17
N ASN A 48 3.34 -4.61 12.73
CA ASN A 48 4.15 -5.49 13.57
C ASN A 48 4.91 -4.71 14.66
N SER A 49 4.18 -3.91 15.43
CA SER A 49 4.69 -3.05 16.50
C SER A 49 5.66 -1.94 16.06
N THR A 50 5.86 -1.72 14.75
CA THR A 50 6.70 -0.64 14.23
C THR A 50 5.81 0.49 13.72
N PRO A 51 5.92 1.73 14.25
CA PRO A 51 5.07 2.83 13.81
C PRO A 51 5.41 3.24 12.38
N VAL A 52 4.39 3.58 11.59
CA VAL A 52 4.56 3.96 10.17
C VAL A 52 5.41 5.22 10.03
N LEU A 53 5.18 6.20 10.91
CA LEU A 53 6.02 7.38 11.07
C LEU A 53 6.72 7.34 12.43
N ASP A 54 7.98 7.77 12.49
CA ASP A 54 8.70 7.92 13.76
C ASP A 54 8.21 9.14 14.55
N THR A 55 8.82 9.38 15.72
CA THR A 55 8.47 10.50 16.61
C THR A 55 8.72 11.87 15.96
N GLU A 56 9.67 11.97 15.04
CA GLU A 56 10.03 13.19 14.30
C GLU A 56 9.17 13.37 13.04
N GLY A 57 8.41 12.35 12.64
CA GLY A 57 7.56 12.34 11.45
C GLY A 57 8.22 11.76 10.20
N ASN A 58 9.42 11.18 10.31
CA ASN A 58 10.05 10.50 9.19
C ASN A 58 9.38 9.14 8.94
N THR A 59 9.36 8.72 7.67
CA THR A 59 8.70 7.48 7.26
C THR A 59 9.57 6.26 7.56
N ASN A 60 9.10 5.37 8.44
CA ASN A 60 9.70 4.04 8.63
C ASN A 60 9.22 3.05 7.56
N ILE A 61 7.95 3.14 7.17
CA ILE A 61 7.30 2.21 6.24
C ILE A 61 6.63 2.99 5.12
N SER A 62 7.22 2.93 3.93
CA SER A 62 6.73 3.61 2.74
C SER A 62 5.52 2.92 2.13
N GLY A 63 4.64 3.69 1.47
CA GLY A 63 3.51 3.15 0.71
C GLY A 63 2.27 2.82 1.55
N VAL A 64 2.25 3.20 2.83
CA VAL A 64 1.08 3.03 3.71
C VAL A 64 0.12 4.20 3.53
N THR A 65 -1.15 3.89 3.28
CA THR A 65 -2.26 4.85 3.30
C THR A 65 -3.29 4.38 4.30
N VAL A 66 -3.78 5.28 5.15
CA VAL A 66 -4.81 4.98 6.15
C VAL A 66 -5.94 5.98 5.99
N VAL A 67 -7.16 5.46 5.95
CA VAL A 67 -8.38 6.25 5.98
C VAL A 67 -9.09 5.94 7.28
N PHE A 68 -9.30 6.96 8.11
CA PHE A 68 -10.03 6.82 9.35
C PHE A 68 -11.49 7.22 9.17
N ARG A 69 -12.41 6.49 9.83
CA ARG A 69 -13.84 6.79 9.87
C ARG A 69 -14.29 6.91 11.31
N ALA A 70 -14.90 8.03 11.64
CA ALA A 70 -15.22 8.43 13.00
C ALA A 70 -16.36 7.65 13.68
N GLY A 71 -16.89 6.56 13.08
CA GLY A 71 -17.99 5.80 13.68
C GLY A 71 -19.35 6.53 13.85
N GLU A 72 -19.50 7.73 13.29
CA GLU A 72 -20.78 8.46 13.20
C GLU A 72 -21.93 7.63 12.62
N GLN A 73 -23.16 7.95 13.03
CA GLN A 73 -24.38 7.26 12.57
C GLN A 73 -24.58 7.34 11.05
N GLU A 74 -24.28 8.50 10.45
CA GLU A 74 -24.39 8.74 9.01
C GLU A 74 -23.00 8.71 8.37
N GLN A 75 -22.75 7.73 7.50
CA GLN A 75 -21.49 7.60 6.77
C GLN A 75 -21.72 7.09 5.34
N THR A 76 -20.89 7.56 4.41
CA THR A 76 -20.85 7.01 3.05
C THR A 76 -20.28 5.59 3.07
N PRO A 77 -20.62 4.71 2.12
CA PRO A 77 -20.00 3.38 2.03
C PRO A 77 -18.46 3.44 1.90
N PRO A 78 -17.71 2.43 2.38
CA PRO A 78 -16.27 2.30 2.11
C PRO A 78 -16.00 2.18 0.61
N GLU A 79 -15.03 2.95 0.11
CA GLU A 79 -14.58 2.84 -1.28
C GLU A 79 -13.42 1.83 -1.39
N GLY A 80 -13.38 1.05 -2.48
CA GLY A 80 -12.25 0.17 -2.78
C GLY A 80 -12.21 -1.16 -2.03
N PHE A 81 -13.32 -1.58 -1.42
CA PHE A 81 -13.52 -2.87 -0.75
C PHE A 81 -14.77 -3.58 -1.27
#